data_AF-A0A7C0UHC7-F1
#
_entry.id   AF-A0A7C0UHC7-F1
#
_cell.length_a   1.000
_cell.length_b   1.000
_cell.length_c   1.000
_cell.angle_alpha   90.00
_cell.angle_beta   90.00
_cell.angle_gamma   90.00
#
_symmetry.space_group_name_H-M   'P 1'
#
loop_
_entity.id
_entity.type
_entity.pdbx_description
1 polymer ?
#
loop_
_entity_poly.entity_id
_entity_poly.type
_entity_poly.pdbx_seq_one_letter_code
_entity_poly.pdbx_strand_id
1 'polypeptide(L)'
;MNSFEYLVELYIRFLYWIASPFCHQLPERSFFIAGYKLPVCARCTGVYLSFYFTYIVYPFFIRRIKRKVYASLYIIMLLPLIVDGVIQFITPYESSNITRVTLLDFLLVV
;
A
#
# COMPACT_ATOMS: atom_id res chain seq x y z
N MET A 1 15.93 -24.62 -16.62
CA MET A 1 15.83 -23.52 -15.65
C MET A 1 17.24 -23.16 -15.24
N ASN A 2 17.68 -21.94 -15.56
CA ASN A 2 19.06 -21.52 -15.29
C ASN A 2 19.23 -21.14 -13.81
N SER A 3 20.47 -21.14 -13.30
CA SER A 3 20.77 -20.75 -11.91
C SER A 3 20.23 -19.36 -11.56
N PHE A 4 20.23 -18.44 -12.52
CA PHE A 4 19.65 -17.11 -12.39
C PHE A 4 18.12 -17.14 -12.16
N GLU A 5 17.37 -17.94 -12.92
CA GLU A 5 15.91 -18.05 -12.78
C GLU A 5 15.52 -18.64 -11.42
N TYR A 6 16.31 -19.60 -10.92
CA TYR A 6 16.11 -20.17 -9.59
C TYR A 6 16.26 -19.12 -8.49
N LEU A 7 17.28 -18.25 -8.57
CA LEU A 7 17.49 -17.17 -7.61
C LEU A 7 16.35 -16.15 -7.64
N VAL A 8 15.83 -15.82 -8.83
CA VAL A 8 14.69 -14.92 -8.99
C VAL A 8 13.44 -15.52 -8.34
N GLU A 9 13.14 -16.79 -8.60
CA GLU A 9 11.99 -17.47 -7.99
C GLU A 9 12.12 -17.57 -6.47
N LEU A 10 13.32 -17.86 -5.95
CA LEU A 10 13.59 -17.89 -4.51
C LEU A 10 13.38 -16.51 -3.88
N TYR A 11 13.88 -15.46 -4.53
CA TYR A 11 13.70 -14.08 -4.09
C TYR A 11 12.22 -13.68 -4.06
N ILE A 12 11.48 -13.98 -5.12
CA ILE A 12 10.04 -13.69 -5.19
C ILE A 12 9.33 -14.42 -4.05
N ARG A 13 9.53 -15.74 -3.89
CA ARG A 13 8.93 -16.52 -2.79
C ARG A 13 9.24 -15.96 -1.41
N PHE A 14 10.45 -15.49 -1.21
CA PHE A 14 10.85 -14.83 0.02
C PHE A 14 10.05 -13.54 0.28
N LEU A 15 9.86 -12.69 -0.74
CA LEU A 15 9.01 -11.50 -0.62
C LEU A 15 7.56 -11.86 -0.28
N TYR A 16 7.01 -12.90 -0.91
CA TYR A 16 5.68 -13.42 -0.61
C TYR A 16 5.55 -13.88 0.85
N TRP A 17 6.55 -14.60 1.35
CA TRP A 17 6.56 -15.09 2.72
C TRP A 17 6.55 -13.93 3.73
N ILE A 18 7.40 -12.91 3.54
CA ILE A 18 7.45 -11.71 4.40
C ILE A 18 6.12 -10.95 4.38
N ALA A 19 5.46 -10.87 3.23
CA ALA A 19 4.23 -10.11 3.07
C ALA A 19 2.97 -10.87 3.55
N SER A 20 3.02 -12.20 3.63
CA SER A 20 1.87 -13.05 4.02
C SER A 20 1.22 -12.72 5.38
N PRO A 21 1.94 -12.36 6.47
CA PRO A 21 1.30 -11.97 7.73
C PRO A 21 0.55 -10.64 7.65
N PHE A 22 0.84 -9.79 6.66
CA PHE A 22 0.28 -8.44 6.53
C PHE A 22 -0.74 -8.33 5.38
N CYS A 23 -0.77 -9.29 4.46
CA CYS A 23 -1.59 -9.23 3.26
C CYS A 23 -2.09 -10.62 2.85
N HIS A 24 -3.36 -10.69 2.44
CA HIS A 24 -3.98 -11.93 1.95
C HIS A 24 -3.54 -12.32 0.53
N GLN A 25 -2.87 -11.42 -0.20
CA GLN A 25 -2.26 -11.70 -1.51
C GLN A 25 -3.22 -12.25 -2.58
N LEU A 26 -4.49 -11.86 -2.53
CA LEU A 26 -5.52 -12.30 -3.48
C LEU A 26 -5.20 -11.80 -4.90
N PRO A 27 -5.14 -12.68 -5.92
CA PRO A 27 -4.77 -12.31 -7.29
C PRO A 27 -5.74 -11.29 -7.89
N GLU A 28 -7.04 -11.36 -7.61
CA GLU A 28 -8.01 -10.38 -8.14
C GLU A 28 -7.77 -8.95 -7.62
N ARG A 29 -7.06 -8.83 -6.49
CA ARG A 29 -6.86 -7.56 -5.77
C ARG A 29 -5.41 -7.08 -5.77
N SER A 30 -4.54 -7.71 -6.56
CA SER A 30 -3.11 -7.41 -6.68
C SER A 30 -2.77 -6.89 -8.07
N PHE A 31 -1.73 -6.07 -8.17
CA PHE A 31 -1.16 -5.72 -9.47
C PHE A 31 -0.26 -6.82 -9.99
N PHE A 32 -0.07 -6.83 -11.30
CA PHE A 32 0.85 -7.71 -12.00
C PHE A 32 1.88 -6.85 -12.74
N ILE A 33 3.16 -7.13 -12.51
CA ILE A 33 4.28 -6.47 -13.18
C ILE A 33 5.10 -7.56 -13.86
N ALA A 34 5.35 -7.40 -15.16
CA ALA A 34 6.09 -8.38 -15.98
C ALA A 34 5.55 -9.82 -15.86
N GLY A 35 4.23 -9.98 -15.73
CA GLY A 35 3.57 -11.29 -15.56
C GLY A 35 3.59 -11.83 -14.12
N TYR A 36 4.33 -11.21 -13.20
CA TYR A 36 4.36 -11.59 -11.79
C TYR A 36 3.36 -10.78 -10.98
N LYS A 37 2.54 -11.46 -10.18
CA LYS A 37 1.71 -10.81 -9.16
C LYS A 37 2.64 -10.14 -8.14
N LEU A 38 2.30 -8.93 -7.70
CA LEU A 38 3.00 -8.30 -6.59
C LEU A 38 2.81 -9.11 -5.30
N PRO A 39 3.79 -9.09 -4.37
CA PRO A 39 3.69 -9.80 -3.10
C PRO A 39 2.63 -9.23 -2.15
N VAL A 40 1.96 -8.13 -2.53
CA VAL A 40 0.89 -7.48 -1.76
C VAL A 40 -0.26 -7.04 -2.67
N CYS A 41 -1.42 -6.77 -2.07
CA CYS A 41 -2.59 -6.23 -2.77
C CYS A 41 -2.46 -4.74 -3.05
N ALA A 42 -3.29 -4.24 -3.96
CA ALA A 42 -3.30 -2.83 -4.37
C ALA A 42 -3.43 -1.86 -3.18
N ARG A 43 -4.20 -2.22 -2.15
CA ARG A 43 -4.32 -1.42 -0.91
C ARG A 43 -2.98 -1.27 -0.19
N CYS A 44 -2.31 -2.39 0.09
CA CYS A 44 -1.01 -2.39 0.76
C CYS A 44 0.07 -1.71 -0.10
N THR A 45 -0.01 -1.84 -1.43
CA THR A 45 0.85 -1.08 -2.36
C THR A 45 0.71 0.42 -2.17
N GLY A 46 -0.51 0.96 -2.11
CA GLY A 46 -0.76 2.38 -1.85
C GLY A 46 -0.19 2.84 -0.51
N VAL A 47 -0.41 2.06 0.58
CA VAL A 47 0.15 2.38 1.90
C VAL A 47 1.68 2.49 1.88
N TYR A 48 2.36 1.51 1.27
CA TYR A 48 3.83 1.51 1.20
C TYR A 48 4.38 2.61 0.30
N LEU A 49 3.76 2.84 -0.87
CA LEU A 49 4.13 3.95 -1.75
C LEU A 49 3.99 5.28 -1.03
N SER A 50 2.91 5.46 -0.30
CA SER A 50 2.69 6.69 0.42
C SER A 50 3.74 6.92 1.49
N PHE A 51 4.03 5.94 2.37
CA PHE A 51 5.09 6.06 3.37
C PHE A 51 6.46 6.38 2.75
N TYR A 52 6.76 5.77 1.61
CA TYR A 52 7.98 6.05 0.86
C TYR A 52 8.03 7.52 0.40
N PHE A 53 6.95 8.03 -0.18
CA PHE A 53 6.86 9.44 -0.57
C PHE A 53 6.89 10.40 0.63
N THR A 54 6.21 10.08 1.74
CA THR A 54 6.28 10.87 2.98
C THR A 54 7.72 10.98 3.45
N TYR A 55 8.45 9.87 3.51
CA TYR A 55 9.84 9.85 3.96
C TYR A 55 10.73 10.75 3.10
N ILE A 56 10.52 10.75 1.78
CA ILE A 56 11.25 11.62 0.84
C ILE A 56 10.85 13.09 1.00
N VAL A 57 9.55 13.40 1.11
CA VAL A 57 9.02 14.78 1.16
C VAL A 57 9.22 15.43 2.54
N TYR A 58 9.24 14.63 3.61
CA TYR A 58 9.33 15.06 5.00
C TYR A 58 10.45 16.08 5.28
N PRO A 59 11.73 15.83 4.92
CA PRO A 59 12.82 16.76 5.19
C PRO A 59 12.70 18.09 4.42
N PHE A 60 12.05 18.11 3.25
CA PHE A 60 12.00 19.28 2.39
C PHE A 60 10.80 20.21 2.67
N PHE A 61 9.63 19.65 2.99
CA PHE A 61 8.39 20.43 3.11
C PHE A 61 7.78 20.35 4.51
N ILE A 62 7.76 19.17 5.13
CA ILE A 62 6.91 18.92 6.29
C ILE A 62 7.60 19.22 7.62
N ARG A 63 8.93 19.22 7.65
CA ARG A 63 9.71 19.66 8.83
C ARG A 63 9.33 21.06 9.33
N ARG A 64 8.73 21.92 8.49
CA ARG A 64 8.29 23.28 8.85
C ARG A 64 6.86 23.35 9.39
N ILE A 65 6.09 22.27 9.33
CA ILE A 65 4.72 22.20 9.84
C ILE A 65 4.73 21.93 11.35
N LYS A 66 3.87 22.61 12.11
CA LYS A 66 3.74 22.38 13.55
C LYS A 66 3.26 20.95 13.82
N ARG A 67 3.94 20.23 14.71
CA ARG A 67 3.63 18.84 15.09
C ARG A 67 2.16 18.59 15.45
N LYS A 68 1.47 19.56 16.07
CA LYS A 68 0.02 19.43 16.37
C LYS A 68 -0.85 19.41 15.10
N VAL A 69 -0.55 20.25 14.12
CA VAL A 69 -1.26 20.30 12.83
C VAL A 69 -1.03 18.99 12.07
N TYR A 70 0.21 18.50 12.07
CA TYR A 70 0.57 17.20 11.51
C TYR A 70 -0.25 16.05 12.12
N ALA A 71 -0.29 15.97 13.45
CA ALA A 71 -1.03 14.92 14.14
C ALA A 71 -2.55 14.97 13.85
N SER A 72 -3.13 16.17 13.75
CA SER A 72 -4.54 16.32 13.39
C SER A 72 -4.83 15.90 11.95
N LEU A 73 -3.97 16.27 11.00
CA LEU A 73 -4.11 15.89 9.59
C LEU A 73 -4.01 14.37 9.43
N TYR A 74 -3.05 13.72 10.10
CA TYR A 74 -2.92 12.26 10.08
C TYR A 74 -4.20 11.53 10.53
N ILE A 75 -4.86 12.01 11.60
CA ILE A 75 -6.11 11.41 12.10
C ILE A 75 -7.26 11.57 11.10
N ILE A 76 -7.42 12.76 10.51
CA ILE A 76 -8.45 13.03 9.49
C ILE A 76 -8.21 12.16 8.26
N MET A 77 -6.95 11.97 7.92
CA MET A 77 -6.55 11.19 6.78
C MET A 77 -6.73 9.70 7.05
N LEU A 78 -6.59 9.16 8.25
CA LEU A 78 -6.93 7.74 8.48
C LEU A 78 -8.42 7.38 8.22
N LEU A 79 -9.33 8.35 8.23
CA LEU A 79 -10.77 8.10 8.13
C LEU A 79 -11.19 7.40 6.81
N PRO A 80 -10.84 7.89 5.59
CA PRO A 80 -11.20 7.21 4.35
C PRO A 80 -10.73 5.75 4.26
N LEU A 81 -9.57 5.40 4.82
CA LEU A 81 -9.11 4.02 4.86
C LEU A 81 -10.02 3.14 5.74
N ILE A 82 -10.37 3.66 6.92
CA ILE A 82 -11.27 2.96 7.84
C ILE A 82 -12.67 2.84 7.21
N VAL A 83 -13.17 3.91 6.59
CA VAL A 83 -14.48 3.95 5.94
C VAL A 83 -14.54 2.99 4.75
N ASP A 84 -13.56 2.99 3.85
CA ASP A 84 -13.48 2.03 2.73
C ASP A 84 -13.43 0.58 3.24
N GLY A 85 -12.63 0.33 4.29
CA GLY A 85 -12.56 -0.98 4.94
C GLY A 85 -13.90 -1.43 5.56
N VAL A 86 -14.61 -0.52 6.24
CA VAL A 86 -15.91 -0.78 6.86
C VAL A 86 -17.00 -0.97 5.81
N ILE A 87 -17.05 -0.12 4.78
CA ILE A 87 -18.02 -0.24 3.69
C ILE A 87 -17.84 -1.58 2.99
N GLN A 88 -16.61 -1.98 2.68
CA GLN A 88 -16.31 -3.26 2.03
C GLN A 88 -16.57 -4.47 2.94
N PHE A 89 -16.52 -4.29 4.27
CA PHE A 89 -16.88 -5.35 5.21
C PHE A 89 -18.40 -5.56 5.30
N ILE A 90 -19.18 -4.48 5.22
CA ILE A 90 -20.64 -4.51 5.37
C ILE A 90 -21.35 -4.76 4.04
N THR A 91 -20.74 -4.37 2.91
CA THR A 91 -21.36 -4.41 1.58
C THR A 91 -20.60 -5.31 0.62
N PRO A 92 -21.27 -5.88 -0.40
CA PRO A 92 -20.61 -6.64 -1.47
C PRO A 92 -19.87 -5.73 -2.47
N TYR A 93 -19.78 -4.41 -2.22
CA TYR A 93 -19.07 -3.48 -3.07
C TYR A 93 -17.57 -3.72 -2.99
N GLU A 94 -16.96 -3.87 -4.16
CA GLU A 94 -15.52 -4.05 -4.31
C GLU A 94 -14.96 -2.90 -5.16
N SER A 95 -14.08 -2.10 -4.55
CA SER A 95 -13.40 -1.00 -5.23
C SER A 95 -12.44 -1.51 -6.31
N SER A 96 -12.19 -0.73 -7.37
CA SER A 96 -11.17 -1.11 -8.36
C SER A 96 -9.75 -1.01 -7.78
N ASN A 97 -8.79 -1.77 -8.32
CA ASN A 97 -7.39 -1.72 -7.87
C ASN A 97 -6.78 -0.32 -7.98
N ILE A 98 -7.17 0.46 -8.99
CA ILE A 98 -6.73 1.85 -9.18
C ILE A 98 -7.28 2.73 -8.06
N THR A 99 -8.61 2.68 -7.83
CA THR A 99 -9.25 3.46 -6.76
C THR A 99 -8.70 3.13 -5.37
N ARG A 100 -8.34 1.86 -5.11
CA ARG A 100 -7.74 1.42 -3.84
C ARG A 100 -6.36 2.04 -3.59
N VAL A 101 -5.55 2.20 -4.64
CA VAL A 101 -4.24 2.86 -4.53
C VAL A 101 -4.40 4.35 -4.36
N THR A 102 -5.19 4.99 -5.24
CA THR A 102 -5.30 6.45 -5.26
C THR A 102 -6.00 7.03 -4.03
N LEU A 103 -6.98 6.32 -3.44
CA LEU A 103 -7.64 6.75 -2.19
C LEU A 103 -6.65 6.77 -1.01
N LEU A 104 -5.56 6.00 -1.09
CA LEU A 104 -4.53 5.91 -0.05
C LEU A 104 -3.33 6.82 -0.30
N ASP A 105 -2.97 7.04 -1.57
CA ASP A 105 -1.83 7.89 -1.95
C ASP A 105 -1.99 9.34 -1.49
N PHE A 106 -3.22 9.86 -1.45
CA PHE A 106 -3.48 11.20 -0.92
C PHE A 106 -3.34 11.30 0.60
N LEU A 107 -3.39 10.17 1.31
CA LEU A 107 -3.68 10.07 2.73
C LEU A 107 -2.44 10.12 3.63
N LEU A 108 -1.28 9.82 3.08
CA LEU A 108 -0.05 9.63 3.84
C LEU A 108 1.08 10.57 3.39
N VAL A 109 0.90 11.37 2.34
CA VAL A 109 1.90 12.37 1.90
C VAL A 109 2.05 13.54 2.88
N VAL A 110 1.21 13.62 3.93
CA VAL A 110 1.35 14.60 5.01
C VAL A 110 1.87 13.94 6.28
#